data_AF-A0A1J4KMB1-F1
#
_entry.id   AF-A0A1J4KMB1-F1
#
_cell.length_a   1.000
_cell.length_b   1.000
_cell.length_c   1.000
_cell.angle_alpha   90.00
_cell.angle_beta   90.00
_cell.angle_gamma   90.00
#
_symmetry.space_group_name_H-M   'P 1'
#
loop_
_entity.id
_entity.type
_entity.pdbx_description
1 polymer ?
#
loop_
_entity_poly.entity_id
_entity_poly.type
_entity_poly.pdbx_seq_one_letter_code
_entity_poly.pdbx_strand_id
1 'polypeptide(L)'
;MKIPKLKIPIIIGLILMMGGTCTGLTLAYASPSAAYIIEKFKLTSMQNTWFNVSAFICAIVGAVSINAFIPKFGKPVCTFVGTIFYALSFCIIGVAEKFWLLMLFRCINGFTCGFYSTLIPCQLAENSPPGKINLYGYLFQIGLAIGYLLPSLFGFFSDYRQIAFLCMIPPLILVCGSLFIPRIESENVSKVSPFVVFKYPKQLVISFLLMFFLQFSGINALMSNLEPIIINSKIGASPSLIATIANLSQILLTIVSAFIVDKLGNKFCWISSAAAQLLAFILLCLQQKLNLHGAVFMVGLFIEQMGYGFGTGPIPFSLAAQLFPPDVSAVAVGLATGISWVLSSTIVFLWPVMESGMGLGYSFLFFAGVSLLSVIFGIFVVQGKQKNEEKEEKEQSDIDIDSYYNSTSSQESSESTSTSSSTSSKKDSSQNIEV
;
A
#
# COMPACT_ATOMS: atom_id res chain seq x y z
N MET A 1 24.49 -12.49 -22.48
CA MET A 1 23.60 -13.59 -22.02
C MET A 1 22.24 -12.98 -21.67
N LYS A 2 21.12 -13.42 -22.29
CA LYS A 2 19.79 -12.91 -21.93
C LYS A 2 19.33 -13.62 -20.64
N ILE A 3 19.08 -12.85 -19.58
CA ILE A 3 18.59 -13.40 -18.30
C ILE A 3 17.17 -13.95 -18.51
N PRO A 4 16.85 -15.18 -18.08
CA PRO A 4 15.51 -15.75 -18.23
C PRO A 4 14.48 -14.93 -17.43
N LYS A 5 13.23 -14.91 -17.89
CA LYS A 5 12.14 -14.17 -17.24
C LYS A 5 11.11 -15.13 -16.64
N LEU A 6 10.62 -14.79 -15.44
CA LEU A 6 9.58 -15.54 -14.76
C LEU A 6 8.25 -15.44 -15.51
N LYS A 7 7.49 -16.53 -15.51
CA LYS A 7 6.16 -16.63 -16.12
C LYS A 7 5.05 -16.97 -15.12
N ILE A 8 5.41 -17.30 -13.87
CA ILE A 8 4.46 -17.73 -12.84
C ILE A 8 4.06 -16.49 -12.02
N PRO A 9 2.81 -15.99 -12.14
CA PRO A 9 2.41 -14.72 -11.53
C PRO A 9 2.58 -14.69 -10.01
N ILE A 10 2.26 -15.78 -9.30
CA ILE A 10 2.34 -15.81 -7.84
C ILE A 10 3.79 -15.71 -7.35
N ILE A 11 4.75 -16.28 -8.07
CA ILE A 11 6.18 -16.16 -7.72
C ILE A 11 6.62 -14.70 -7.91
N ILE A 12 6.20 -14.04 -8.99
CA ILE A 12 6.46 -12.62 -9.22
C ILE A 12 5.84 -11.78 -8.11
N GLY A 13 4.59 -12.07 -7.73
CA GLY A 13 3.89 -11.40 -6.63
C GLY A 13 4.61 -11.54 -5.29
N LEU A 14 5.09 -12.74 -4.94
CA LEU A 14 5.85 -12.98 -3.70
C LEU A 14 7.22 -12.29 -3.70
N ILE A 15 7.90 -12.20 -4.86
CA ILE A 15 9.13 -11.42 -4.99
C ILE A 15 8.81 -9.93 -4.78
N LEU A 16 7.80 -9.39 -5.46
CA LEU A 16 7.40 -7.99 -5.35
C LEU A 16 6.91 -7.63 -3.94
N MET A 17 6.25 -8.55 -3.23
CA MET A 17 5.87 -8.40 -1.82
C MET A 17 7.05 -8.01 -0.93
N MET A 18 8.28 -8.44 -1.25
CA MET A 18 9.48 -8.04 -0.50
C MET A 18 9.72 -6.53 -0.54
N GLY A 19 9.23 -5.80 -1.54
CA GLY A 19 9.27 -4.33 -1.56
C GLY A 19 8.34 -3.70 -0.51
N GLY A 20 7.17 -4.32 -0.28
CA GLY A 20 6.32 -4.01 0.87
C GLY A 20 7.03 -4.34 2.18
N THR A 21 7.69 -5.48 2.27
CA THR A 21 8.50 -5.84 3.46
C THR A 21 9.61 -4.85 3.73
N CYS A 22 10.33 -4.39 2.71
CA CYS A 22 11.32 -3.33 2.86
C CYS A 22 10.65 -2.04 3.38
N THR A 23 9.50 -1.65 2.84
CA THR A 23 8.74 -0.50 3.36
C THR A 23 8.45 -0.66 4.86
N GLY A 24 7.90 -1.80 5.29
CA GLY A 24 7.63 -2.07 6.70
C GLY A 24 8.89 -2.04 7.59
N LEU A 25 10.00 -2.64 7.12
CA LEU A 25 11.29 -2.62 7.81
C LEU A 25 11.76 -1.19 8.09
N THR A 26 11.65 -0.30 7.09
CA THR A 26 12.01 1.11 7.25
C THR A 26 11.19 1.77 8.34
N LEU A 27 9.90 1.46 8.48
CA LEU A 27 9.04 2.14 9.45
C LEU A 27 9.22 1.60 10.86
N ALA A 28 9.42 0.29 11.01
CA ALA A 28 9.51 -0.36 12.32
C ALA A 28 10.95 -0.45 12.90
N TYR A 29 12.00 -0.35 12.08
CA TYR A 29 13.40 -0.52 12.53
C TYR A 29 13.80 0.34 13.73
N ALA A 30 13.27 1.57 13.81
CA ALA A 30 13.62 2.50 14.87
C ALA A 30 13.23 2.00 16.27
N SER A 31 12.09 1.30 16.39
CA SER A 31 11.54 0.87 17.68
C SER A 31 12.49 -0.06 18.45
N PRO A 32 12.88 -1.25 17.94
CA PRO A 32 13.75 -2.18 18.66
C PRO A 32 15.21 -1.71 18.77
N SER A 33 15.64 -0.76 17.94
CA SER A 33 17.00 -0.23 17.95
C SER A 33 17.17 1.03 18.81
N ALA A 34 16.07 1.68 19.21
CA ALA A 34 16.07 2.98 19.85
C ALA A 34 16.91 3.02 21.13
N ALA A 35 16.69 2.10 22.07
CA ALA A 35 17.34 2.10 23.38
C ALA A 35 18.87 2.09 23.24
N TYR A 36 19.39 1.19 22.40
CA TYR A 36 20.83 1.05 22.18
C TYR A 36 21.43 2.24 21.42
N ILE A 37 20.75 2.75 20.39
CA ILE A 37 21.22 3.91 19.61
C ILE A 37 21.28 5.16 20.51
N ILE A 38 20.24 5.38 21.32
CA ILE A 38 20.18 6.52 22.26
C ILE A 38 21.32 6.44 23.27
N GLU A 39 21.56 5.27 23.86
CA GLU A 39 22.62 5.07 24.85
C GLU A 39 24.01 5.25 24.24
N LYS A 40 24.30 4.56 23.12
CA LYS A 40 25.62 4.57 22.47
C LYS A 40 26.04 5.96 21.99
N PHE A 41 25.12 6.69 21.37
CA PHE A 41 25.41 8.00 20.80
C PHE A 41 25.03 9.16 21.73
N LYS A 42 24.51 8.87 22.92
CA LYS A 42 24.04 9.85 23.91
C LYS A 42 23.08 10.87 23.28
N LEU A 43 22.09 10.37 22.54
CA LEU A 43 21.20 11.22 21.76
C LEU A 43 20.30 12.06 22.65
N THR A 44 20.13 13.33 22.27
CA THR A 44 19.07 14.16 22.83
C THR A 44 17.70 13.69 22.32
N SER A 45 16.63 14.05 23.04
CA SER A 45 15.25 13.78 22.61
C SER A 45 14.98 14.27 21.19
N MET A 46 15.43 15.49 20.85
CA MET A 46 15.30 16.06 19.52
C MET A 46 16.07 15.26 18.45
N GLN A 47 17.30 14.81 18.74
CA GLN A 47 18.07 13.98 17.81
C GLN A 47 17.38 12.63 17.54
N ASN A 48 16.78 12.01 18.56
CA ASN A 48 16.01 10.79 18.41
C ASN A 48 14.73 11.01 17.57
N THR A 49 14.01 12.12 17.80
CA THR A 49 12.87 12.51 16.97
C THR A 49 13.26 12.65 15.50
N TRP A 50 14.36 13.35 15.20
CA TRP A 50 14.86 13.47 13.84
C TRP A 50 15.28 12.12 13.24
N PHE A 51 15.88 11.25 14.03
CA PHE A 51 16.24 9.91 13.58
C PHE A 51 15.02 9.11 13.13
N ASN A 52 13.92 9.18 13.90
CA ASN A 52 12.67 8.50 13.57
C ASN A 52 11.99 9.11 12.34
N VAL A 53 11.88 10.44 12.27
CA VAL A 53 11.12 11.15 11.23
C VAL A 53 11.85 11.24 9.88
N SER A 54 13.18 11.23 9.88
CA SER A 54 14.00 11.43 8.66
C SER A 54 13.64 10.50 7.50
N ALA A 55 13.42 9.20 7.79
CA ALA A 55 13.02 8.23 6.79
C ALA A 55 11.68 8.58 6.13
N PHE A 56 10.71 9.05 6.92
CA PHE A 56 9.39 9.43 6.41
C PHE A 56 9.47 10.67 5.52
N ILE A 57 10.26 11.68 5.91
CA ILE A 57 10.47 12.89 5.09
C ILE A 57 11.11 12.52 3.75
N CYS A 58 12.14 11.68 3.78
CA CYS A 58 12.81 11.25 2.55
C CYS A 58 11.91 10.36 1.66
N ALA A 59 10.96 9.62 2.24
CA ALA A 59 9.97 8.85 1.48
C ALA A 59 9.03 9.73 0.65
N ILE A 60 8.74 10.97 1.09
CA ILE A 60 7.99 11.95 0.29
C ILE A 60 8.70 12.20 -1.05
N VAL A 61 10.01 12.48 -0.98
CA VAL A 61 10.84 12.76 -2.16
C VAL A 61 10.97 11.52 -3.02
N GLY A 62 11.12 10.35 -2.40
CA GLY A 62 11.14 9.06 -3.09
C GLY A 62 9.88 8.82 -3.91
N ALA A 63 8.71 8.85 -3.28
CA ALA A 63 7.43 8.55 -3.91
C ALA A 63 7.13 9.44 -5.13
N VAL A 64 7.56 10.71 -5.10
CA VAL A 64 7.37 11.62 -6.23
C VAL A 64 8.40 11.39 -7.33
N SER A 65 9.68 11.28 -6.98
CA SER A 65 10.77 11.29 -7.97
C SER A 65 10.86 10.01 -8.80
N ILE A 66 10.38 8.85 -8.30
CA ILE A 66 10.38 7.58 -9.05
C ILE A 66 9.65 7.68 -10.41
N ASN A 67 8.62 8.54 -10.49
CA ASN A 67 7.85 8.76 -11.72
C ASN A 67 8.69 9.38 -12.85
N ALA A 68 9.80 10.06 -12.54
CA ALA A 68 10.74 10.56 -13.55
C ALA A 68 11.70 9.48 -14.08
N PHE A 69 11.92 8.41 -13.32
CA PHE A 69 12.85 7.33 -13.66
C PHE A 69 12.15 6.17 -14.40
N ILE A 70 10.90 5.86 -14.04
CA ILE A 70 10.13 4.75 -14.66
C ILE A 70 10.09 4.85 -16.19
N PRO A 71 9.79 6.01 -16.83
CA PRO A 71 9.74 6.09 -18.29
C PRO A 71 11.09 5.87 -18.96
N LYS A 72 12.21 6.21 -18.28
CA LYS A 72 13.56 6.11 -18.83
C LYS A 72 14.12 4.69 -18.74
N PHE A 73 13.94 4.04 -17.58
CA PHE A 73 14.60 2.78 -17.27
C PHE A 73 13.66 1.57 -17.21
N GLY A 74 12.35 1.81 -17.05
CA GLY A 74 11.34 0.77 -16.84
C GLY A 74 11.28 0.29 -15.38
N LYS A 75 10.10 -0.20 -14.98
CA LYS A 75 9.81 -0.56 -13.58
C LYS A 75 10.77 -1.62 -13.00
N PRO A 76 11.05 -2.76 -13.69
CA PRO A 76 11.94 -3.78 -13.10
C PRO A 76 13.36 -3.28 -12.84
N VAL A 77 13.90 -2.42 -13.70
CA VAL A 77 15.25 -1.85 -13.52
C VAL A 77 15.26 -0.87 -12.35
N CYS A 78 14.24 -0.01 -12.24
CA CYS A 78 14.06 0.87 -11.10
C CYS A 78 13.98 0.08 -9.78
N THR A 79 13.24 -1.04 -9.76
CA THR A 79 13.15 -1.93 -8.58
C THR A 79 14.51 -2.50 -8.24
N PHE A 80 15.23 -3.06 -9.22
CA PHE A 80 16.57 -3.64 -9.01
C PHE A 80 17.56 -2.63 -8.43
N VAL A 81 17.70 -1.47 -9.08
CA VAL A 81 18.64 -0.42 -8.65
C VAL A 81 18.26 0.15 -7.29
N GLY A 82 16.97 0.45 -7.08
CA GLY A 82 16.47 0.95 -5.79
C GLY A 82 16.75 -0.04 -4.65
N THR A 83 16.63 -1.33 -4.92
CA THR A 83 16.88 -2.37 -3.92
C THR A 83 18.36 -2.55 -3.58
N ILE A 84 19.27 -2.32 -4.53
CA ILE A 84 20.70 -2.25 -4.22
C ILE A 84 20.99 -1.12 -3.22
N PHE A 85 20.46 0.08 -3.47
CA PHE A 85 20.64 1.20 -2.55
C PHE A 85 20.01 0.93 -1.17
N TYR A 86 18.84 0.29 -1.15
CA TYR A 86 18.17 -0.11 0.08
C TYR A 86 19.02 -1.11 0.89
N ALA A 87 19.50 -2.18 0.26
CA ALA A 87 20.35 -3.19 0.92
C ALA A 87 21.66 -2.60 1.44
N LEU A 88 22.31 -1.76 0.63
CA LEU A 88 23.53 -1.03 1.03
C LEU A 88 23.27 -0.15 2.25
N SER A 89 22.09 0.48 2.34
CA SER A 89 21.81 1.37 3.46
C SER A 89 21.73 0.64 4.80
N PHE A 90 21.12 -0.56 4.86
CA PHE A 90 21.15 -1.38 6.07
C PHE A 90 22.54 -1.92 6.39
N CYS A 91 23.33 -2.27 5.37
CA CYS A 91 24.72 -2.66 5.55
C CYS A 91 25.53 -1.54 6.24
N ILE A 92 25.40 -0.31 5.74
CA ILE A 92 26.10 0.84 6.30
C ILE A 92 25.58 1.20 7.69
N ILE A 93 24.26 1.14 7.93
CA ILE A 93 23.70 1.31 9.28
C ILE A 93 24.32 0.29 10.26
N GLY A 94 24.48 -0.97 9.84
CA GLY A 94 25.08 -2.02 10.66
C GLY A 94 26.54 -1.79 11.04
N VAL A 95 27.34 -1.17 10.16
CA VAL A 95 28.76 -0.86 10.45
C VAL A 95 28.97 0.57 10.98
N ALA A 96 27.95 1.42 10.97
CA ALA A 96 28.11 2.83 11.27
C ALA A 96 28.58 3.08 12.71
N GLU A 97 29.61 3.92 12.84
CA GLU A 97 30.18 4.35 14.12
C GLU A 97 29.90 5.82 14.45
N LYS A 98 29.31 6.56 13.50
CA LYS A 98 28.99 7.98 13.64
C LYS A 98 27.49 8.17 13.43
N PHE A 99 26.87 8.97 14.28
CA PHE A 99 25.43 9.21 14.23
C PHE A 99 24.97 9.84 12.91
N TRP A 100 25.76 10.76 12.32
CA TRP A 100 25.41 11.36 11.03
C TRP A 100 25.34 10.33 9.90
N LEU A 101 26.14 9.25 9.97
CA LEU A 101 26.13 8.17 8.99
C LEU A 101 24.86 7.34 9.12
N LEU A 102 24.42 7.06 10.36
CA LEU A 102 23.11 6.45 10.62
C LEU A 102 21.99 7.29 10.03
N MET A 103 22.00 8.60 10.28
CA MET A 103 20.99 9.52 9.75
C MET A 103 20.95 9.53 8.23
N LEU A 104 22.11 9.64 7.57
CA LEU A 104 22.20 9.67 6.11
C LEU A 104 21.63 8.40 5.48
N PHE A 105 21.99 7.23 6.00
CA PHE A 105 21.50 5.97 5.45
C PHE A 105 20.07 5.63 5.89
N ARG A 106 19.59 6.23 6.98
CA ARG A 106 18.16 6.27 7.34
C ARG A 106 17.36 7.06 6.30
N CYS A 107 17.88 8.21 5.86
CA CYS A 107 17.30 9.00 4.77
C CYS A 107 17.28 8.22 3.45
N ILE A 108 18.37 7.52 3.10
CA ILE A 108 18.42 6.68 1.89
C ILE A 108 17.36 5.57 1.96
N ASN A 109 17.27 4.86 3.09
CA ASN A 109 16.22 3.87 3.36
C ASN A 109 14.83 4.47 3.10
N GLY A 110 14.55 5.64 3.68
CA GLY A 110 13.32 6.40 3.50
C GLY A 110 13.02 6.74 2.04
N PHE A 111 14.01 7.26 1.31
CA PHE A 111 13.88 7.59 -0.11
C PHE A 111 13.50 6.35 -0.94
N THR A 112 14.19 5.23 -0.74
CA THR A 112 13.88 3.96 -1.42
C THR A 112 12.55 3.34 -0.96
N CYS A 113 12.14 3.55 0.30
CA CYS A 113 10.83 3.17 0.81
C CYS A 113 9.71 3.91 0.04
N GLY A 114 9.87 5.22 -0.17
CA GLY A 114 8.99 6.00 -1.03
C GLY A 114 8.91 5.47 -2.47
N PHE A 115 10.04 5.04 -3.05
CA PHE A 115 10.04 4.40 -4.36
C PHE A 115 9.14 3.17 -4.39
N TYR A 116 9.25 2.29 -3.40
CA TYR A 116 8.46 1.06 -3.36
C TYR A 116 6.97 1.30 -3.24
N SER A 117 6.55 2.30 -2.46
CA SER A 117 5.12 2.60 -2.29
C SER A 117 4.40 3.00 -3.58
N THR A 118 5.13 3.50 -4.57
CA THR A 118 4.56 3.81 -5.89
C THR A 118 4.84 2.69 -6.90
N LEU A 119 6.07 2.16 -6.90
CA LEU A 119 6.54 1.24 -7.92
C LEU A 119 5.97 -0.17 -7.77
N ILE A 120 5.97 -0.71 -6.55
CA ILE A 120 5.65 -2.11 -6.29
C ILE A 120 4.15 -2.40 -6.46
N PRO A 121 3.21 -1.58 -5.92
CA PRO A 121 1.78 -1.80 -6.17
C PRO A 121 1.44 -1.80 -7.65
N CYS A 122 2.07 -0.92 -8.44
CA CYS A 122 1.86 -0.87 -9.88
C CYS A 122 2.34 -2.16 -10.57
N GLN A 123 3.53 -2.65 -10.23
CA GLN A 123 4.03 -3.93 -10.76
C GLN A 123 3.17 -5.12 -10.31
N LEU A 124 2.66 -5.11 -9.07
CA LEU A 124 1.75 -6.15 -8.57
C LEU A 124 0.45 -6.18 -9.37
N ALA A 125 -0.15 -5.02 -9.65
CA ALA A 125 -1.34 -4.92 -10.48
C ALA A 125 -1.09 -5.42 -11.92
N GLU A 126 0.00 -5.00 -12.55
CA GLU A 126 0.35 -5.39 -13.94
C GLU A 126 0.66 -6.88 -14.10
N ASN A 127 1.19 -7.53 -13.05
CA ASN A 127 1.49 -8.96 -13.06
C ASN A 127 0.35 -9.81 -12.45
N SER A 128 -0.80 -9.20 -12.11
CA SER A 128 -1.91 -9.93 -11.51
C SER A 128 -2.67 -10.76 -12.54
N PRO A 129 -3.05 -12.01 -12.23
CA PRO A 129 -3.97 -12.78 -13.05
C PRO A 129 -5.35 -12.13 -13.12
N PRO A 130 -6.14 -12.38 -14.20
CA PRO A 130 -7.51 -11.90 -14.31
C PRO A 130 -8.34 -12.27 -13.07
N GLY A 131 -9.10 -11.30 -12.54
CA GLY A 131 -9.95 -11.49 -11.35
C GLY A 131 -9.19 -11.65 -10.01
N LYS A 132 -7.87 -11.41 -9.97
CA LYS A 132 -7.06 -11.50 -8.74
C LYS A 132 -6.33 -10.19 -8.38
N ILE A 133 -6.71 -9.07 -8.99
CA ILE A 133 -6.06 -7.77 -8.78
C ILE A 133 -6.10 -7.32 -7.32
N ASN A 134 -7.21 -7.56 -6.61
CA ASN A 134 -7.34 -7.20 -5.19
C ASN A 134 -6.37 -7.99 -4.32
N LEU A 135 -6.28 -9.32 -4.51
CA LEU A 135 -5.31 -10.16 -3.81
C LEU A 135 -3.87 -9.68 -4.04
N TYR A 136 -3.52 -9.31 -5.28
CA TYR A 136 -2.19 -8.80 -5.61
C TYR A 136 -1.94 -7.40 -5.02
N GLY A 137 -2.96 -6.54 -4.94
CA GLY A 137 -2.89 -5.28 -4.22
C GLY A 137 -2.60 -5.48 -2.73
N TYR A 138 -3.19 -6.51 -2.12
CA TYR A 138 -2.96 -6.86 -0.72
C TYR A 138 -1.57 -7.44 -0.44
N LEU A 139 -0.89 -8.02 -1.44
CA LEU A 139 0.48 -8.54 -1.24
C LEU A 139 1.43 -7.44 -0.76
N PHE A 140 1.28 -6.19 -1.23
CA PHE A 140 2.09 -5.08 -0.71
C PHE A 140 1.87 -4.86 0.79
N GLN A 141 0.60 -4.89 1.23
CA GLN A 141 0.23 -4.67 2.63
C GLN A 141 0.64 -5.85 3.53
N ILE A 142 0.50 -7.09 3.04
CA ILE A 142 1.01 -8.29 3.73
C ILE A 142 2.53 -8.19 3.89
N GLY A 143 3.23 -7.81 2.82
CA GLY A 143 4.67 -7.55 2.86
C GLY A 143 5.02 -6.52 3.92
N LEU A 144 4.33 -5.38 3.93
CA LEU A 144 4.52 -4.29 4.90
C LEU A 144 4.31 -4.78 6.34
N ALA A 145 3.27 -5.58 6.62
CA ALA A 145 3.04 -6.17 7.93
C ALA A 145 4.16 -7.14 8.35
N ILE A 146 4.70 -7.95 7.42
CA ILE A 146 5.90 -8.77 7.65
C ILE A 146 7.09 -7.86 8.00
N GLY A 147 7.23 -6.74 7.30
CA GLY A 147 8.25 -5.74 7.58
C GLY A 147 8.14 -5.08 8.95
N TYR A 148 6.94 -4.98 9.53
CA TYR A 148 6.76 -4.55 10.92
C TYR A 148 7.18 -5.62 11.93
N LEU A 149 6.92 -6.89 11.62
CA LEU A 149 7.26 -8.01 12.49
C LEU A 149 8.77 -8.24 12.59
N LEU A 150 9.49 -8.22 11.46
CA LEU A 150 10.90 -8.64 11.42
C LEU A 150 11.82 -7.85 12.36
N PRO A 151 11.78 -6.51 12.45
CA PRO A 151 12.63 -5.77 13.37
C PRO A 151 12.35 -6.12 14.83
N SER A 152 11.08 -6.28 15.20
CA SER A 152 10.68 -6.73 16.55
C SER A 152 11.19 -8.14 16.85
N LEU A 153 11.13 -9.04 15.86
CA LEU A 153 11.70 -10.39 15.98
C LEU A 153 13.23 -10.37 16.08
N PHE A 154 13.90 -9.44 15.41
CA PHE A 154 15.35 -9.29 15.53
C PHE A 154 15.75 -8.53 16.81
N GLY A 155 14.82 -7.82 17.44
CA GLY A 155 15.01 -7.11 18.71
C GLY A 155 15.52 -7.99 19.85
N PHE A 156 15.29 -9.31 19.81
CA PHE A 156 15.87 -10.26 20.77
C PHE A 156 17.40 -10.23 20.83
N PHE A 157 18.08 -9.81 19.75
CA PHE A 157 19.53 -9.71 19.71
C PHE A 157 20.07 -8.41 20.34
N SER A 158 19.21 -7.46 20.71
CA SER A 158 19.46 -6.19 21.44
C SER A 158 20.49 -5.21 20.84
N ASP A 159 21.30 -5.61 19.84
CA ASP A 159 22.25 -4.75 19.14
C ASP A 159 21.67 -4.22 17.82
N TYR A 160 21.58 -2.89 17.68
CA TYR A 160 21.09 -2.23 16.46
C TYR A 160 21.85 -2.66 15.20
N ARG A 161 23.13 -3.05 15.33
CA ARG A 161 23.97 -3.49 14.22
C ARG A 161 23.49 -4.83 13.69
N GLN A 162 23.24 -5.78 14.58
CA GLN A 162 22.75 -7.12 14.23
C GLN A 162 21.35 -7.04 13.62
N ILE A 163 20.46 -6.23 14.23
CA ILE A 163 19.14 -5.96 13.67
C ILE A 163 19.26 -5.41 12.24
N ALA A 164 20.14 -4.43 12.01
CA ALA A 164 20.34 -3.85 10.68
C ALA A 164 20.82 -4.88 9.64
N PHE A 165 21.79 -5.74 9.99
CA PHE A 165 22.24 -6.80 9.09
C PHE A 165 21.14 -7.81 8.79
N LEU A 166 20.33 -8.19 9.77
CA LEU A 166 19.20 -9.10 9.56
C LEU A 166 18.10 -8.46 8.68
N CYS A 167 17.88 -7.14 8.81
CA CYS A 167 16.99 -6.39 7.93
C CYS A 167 17.47 -6.35 6.45
N MET A 168 18.70 -6.76 6.14
CA MET A 168 19.16 -6.92 4.75
C MET A 168 18.57 -8.16 4.05
N ILE A 169 18.02 -9.13 4.79
CA ILE A 169 17.56 -10.39 4.18
C ILE A 169 16.45 -10.15 3.13
N PRO A 170 15.35 -9.43 3.41
CA PRO A 170 14.32 -9.17 2.40
C PRO A 170 14.81 -8.39 1.16
N PRO A 171 15.58 -7.29 1.27
CA PRO A 171 16.07 -6.62 0.08
C PRO A 171 17.07 -7.45 -0.72
N LEU A 172 17.86 -8.34 -0.10
CA LEU A 172 18.71 -9.27 -0.87
C LEU A 172 17.88 -10.25 -1.72
N ILE A 173 16.77 -10.75 -1.18
CA ILE A 173 15.82 -11.59 -1.93
C ILE A 173 15.23 -10.78 -3.10
N LEU A 174 14.83 -9.52 -2.86
CA LEU A 174 14.26 -8.66 -3.90
C LEU A 174 15.28 -8.24 -4.97
N VAL A 175 16.54 -7.96 -4.63
CA VAL A 175 17.60 -7.69 -5.62
C VAL A 175 17.76 -8.90 -6.54
N CYS A 176 17.92 -10.10 -5.98
CA CYS A 176 18.07 -11.31 -6.77
C CYS A 176 16.82 -11.62 -7.60
N GLY A 177 15.63 -11.50 -7.01
CA GLY A 177 14.36 -11.79 -7.68
C GLY A 177 14.00 -10.80 -8.78
N SER A 178 14.31 -9.51 -8.60
CA SER A 178 13.95 -8.44 -9.54
C SER A 178 14.61 -8.58 -10.91
N LEU A 179 15.77 -9.27 -10.99
CA LEU A 179 16.42 -9.61 -12.26
C LEU A 179 15.53 -10.44 -13.20
N PHE A 180 14.66 -11.28 -12.62
CA PHE A 180 13.82 -12.21 -13.36
C PHE A 180 12.41 -11.67 -13.64
N ILE A 181 12.06 -10.49 -13.11
CA ILE A 181 10.75 -9.87 -13.35
C ILE A 181 10.66 -9.44 -14.84
N PRO A 182 9.59 -9.82 -15.55
CA PRO A 182 9.39 -9.43 -16.94
C PRO A 182 9.15 -7.92 -17.05
N ARG A 183 9.63 -7.32 -18.15
CA ARG A 183 9.25 -5.95 -18.49
C ARG A 183 7.92 -6.03 -19.25
N ILE A 184 6.88 -5.48 -18.64
CA ILE A 184 5.60 -5.26 -19.31
C ILE A 184 5.67 -3.85 -19.88
N GLU A 185 5.65 -3.75 -21.22
CA GLU A 185 5.48 -2.47 -21.88
C GLU A 185 4.03 -2.05 -21.67
N SER A 186 3.81 -1.04 -20.83
CA SER A 186 2.52 -0.36 -20.83
C SER A 186 2.35 0.29 -22.20
N GLU A 187 1.20 0.10 -22.85
CA GLU A 187 0.79 0.89 -24.01
C GLU A 187 1.14 2.36 -23.78
N ASN A 188 1.46 3.13 -24.84
CA ASN A 188 1.84 4.54 -24.76
C ASN A 188 0.79 5.33 -23.96
N VAL A 189 0.96 5.39 -22.64
CA VAL A 189 0.07 6.16 -21.77
C VAL A 189 0.35 7.60 -22.15
N SER A 190 -0.63 8.23 -22.79
CA SER A 190 -0.56 9.65 -23.11
C SER A 190 -0.11 10.39 -21.85
N LYS A 191 0.87 11.31 -21.98
CA LYS A 191 1.38 12.05 -20.83
C LYS A 191 0.28 12.93 -20.27
N VAL A 192 -0.43 12.43 -19.27
CA VAL A 192 -1.47 13.18 -18.58
C VAL A 192 -0.81 14.18 -17.65
N SER A 193 -1.20 15.45 -17.78
CA SER A 193 -0.70 16.52 -16.91
C SER A 193 -1.06 16.23 -15.45
N PRO A 194 -0.13 16.35 -14.49
CA PRO A 194 -0.43 16.19 -13.06
C PRO A 194 -1.60 17.06 -12.58
N PHE A 195 -1.79 18.23 -13.20
CA PHE A 195 -2.83 19.18 -12.86
C PHE A 195 -4.24 18.72 -13.26
N VAL A 196 -4.39 17.65 -14.05
CA VAL A 196 -5.70 17.13 -14.45
C VAL A 196 -6.54 16.72 -13.24
N VAL A 197 -5.90 16.29 -12.15
CA VAL A 197 -6.58 15.80 -10.95
C VAL A 197 -7.45 16.88 -10.32
N PHE A 198 -7.10 18.17 -10.49
CA PHE A 198 -7.88 19.30 -10.00
C PHE A 198 -9.25 19.46 -10.68
N LYS A 199 -9.50 18.76 -11.81
CA LYS A 199 -10.83 18.65 -12.41
C LYS A 199 -11.79 17.77 -11.60
N TYR A 200 -11.26 16.99 -10.64
CA TYR A 200 -12.01 16.01 -9.84
C TYR A 200 -11.94 16.35 -8.33
N PRO A 201 -12.44 17.52 -7.89
CA PRO A 201 -12.25 18.01 -6.53
C PRO A 201 -12.90 17.10 -5.47
N LYS A 202 -14.06 16.49 -5.78
CA LYS A 202 -14.73 15.56 -4.84
C LYS A 202 -13.89 14.31 -4.60
N GLN A 203 -13.37 13.72 -5.67
CA GLN A 203 -12.51 12.53 -5.63
C GLN A 203 -11.19 12.82 -4.91
N LEU A 204 -10.60 14.00 -5.16
CA LEU A 204 -9.41 14.46 -4.46
C LEU A 204 -9.63 14.57 -2.95
N VAL A 205 -10.74 15.15 -2.50
CA VAL A 205 -11.05 15.25 -1.07
C VAL A 205 -11.23 13.87 -0.45
N ILE A 206 -11.95 12.95 -1.11
CA ILE A 206 -12.13 11.58 -0.60
C ILE A 206 -10.79 10.85 -0.54
N SER A 207 -9.96 10.95 -1.58
CA SER A 207 -8.63 10.36 -1.62
C SER A 207 -7.71 10.90 -0.53
N PHE A 208 -7.73 12.22 -0.29
CA PHE A 208 -7.03 12.84 0.83
C PHE A 208 -7.51 12.29 2.17
N LEU A 209 -8.83 12.21 2.39
CA LEU A 209 -9.40 11.70 3.65
C LEU A 209 -9.06 10.23 3.90
N LEU A 210 -9.04 9.40 2.84
CA LEU A 210 -8.57 8.01 2.93
C LEU A 210 -7.12 7.95 3.44
N MET A 211 -6.23 8.78 2.89
CA MET A 211 -4.83 8.85 3.32
C MET A 211 -4.69 9.48 4.73
N PHE A 212 -5.52 10.45 5.07
CA PHE A 212 -5.58 11.05 6.41
C PHE A 212 -5.90 9.99 7.44
N PHE A 213 -7.00 9.24 7.28
CA PHE A 213 -7.39 8.22 8.25
C PHE A 213 -6.43 7.03 8.28
N LEU A 214 -5.78 6.70 7.16
CA LEU A 214 -4.69 5.72 7.14
C LEU A 214 -3.55 6.15 8.07
N GLN A 215 -3.06 7.38 7.92
CA GLN A 215 -1.84 7.84 8.59
C GLN A 215 -2.10 8.29 10.03
N PHE A 216 -3.20 9.00 10.26
CA PHE A 216 -3.64 9.44 11.59
C PHE A 216 -4.40 8.34 12.35
N SER A 217 -4.47 7.11 11.83
CA SER A 217 -4.84 5.94 12.63
C SER A 217 -3.89 5.72 13.82
N GLY A 218 -2.68 6.29 13.77
CA GLY A 218 -1.65 6.15 14.80
C GLY A 218 -0.66 5.04 14.53
N ILE A 219 -0.85 4.25 13.46
CA ILE A 219 -0.01 3.09 13.16
C ILE A 219 1.48 3.44 13.06
N ASN A 220 1.85 4.53 12.37
CA ASN A 220 3.27 4.87 12.18
C ASN A 220 3.92 5.45 13.43
N ALA A 221 3.12 6.11 14.28
CA ALA A 221 3.59 6.57 15.57
C ALA A 221 3.80 5.40 16.55
N LEU A 222 2.88 4.42 16.56
CA LEU A 222 3.02 3.14 17.25
C LEU A 222 4.24 2.37 16.75
N MET A 223 4.35 2.08 15.46
CA MET A 223 5.43 1.25 14.90
C MET A 223 6.82 1.84 15.11
N SER A 224 6.95 3.17 15.10
CA SER A 224 8.24 3.84 15.36
C SER A 224 8.66 3.79 16.83
N ASN A 225 7.72 3.56 17.75
CA ASN A 225 7.93 3.65 19.20
C ASN A 225 7.37 2.43 19.97
N LEU A 226 7.14 1.31 19.30
CA LEU A 226 6.33 0.20 19.82
C LEU A 226 6.93 -0.41 21.10
N GLU A 227 8.23 -0.67 21.11
CA GLU A 227 8.92 -1.22 22.27
C GLU A 227 8.99 -0.25 23.45
N PRO A 228 9.37 1.03 23.27
CA PRO A 228 9.24 2.05 24.32
C PRO A 228 7.83 2.13 24.92
N ILE A 229 6.77 2.05 24.10
CA ILE A 229 5.38 2.05 24.56
C ILE A 229 5.10 0.80 25.40
N ILE A 230 5.53 -0.38 24.97
CA ILE A 230 5.35 -1.64 25.70
C ILE A 230 6.06 -1.61 27.05
N ILE A 231 7.29 -1.07 27.13
CA ILE A 231 8.02 -0.90 28.40
C ILE A 231 7.18 -0.10 29.41
N ASN A 232 6.52 0.97 28.97
CA ASN A 232 5.66 1.81 29.81
C ASN A 232 4.40 1.08 30.33
N SER A 233 3.99 -0.03 29.70
CA SER A 233 2.83 -0.83 30.13
C SER A 233 3.09 -1.78 31.31
N LYS A 234 4.37 -1.97 31.71
CA LYS A 234 4.80 -2.78 32.87
C LYS A 234 4.32 -4.26 32.85
N ILE A 235 4.23 -4.88 31.66
CA ILE A 235 3.81 -6.28 31.49
C ILE A 235 4.84 -7.29 32.02
N GLY A 236 6.10 -6.89 32.26
CA GLY A 236 7.15 -7.76 32.81
C GLY A 236 7.69 -8.82 31.83
N ALA A 237 7.14 -8.93 30.62
CA ALA A 237 7.68 -9.73 29.52
C ALA A 237 8.54 -8.88 28.57
N SER A 238 9.35 -9.55 27.74
CA SER A 238 10.20 -8.89 26.74
C SER A 238 9.36 -8.01 25.79
N PRO A 239 9.70 -6.71 25.62
CA PRO A 239 9.02 -5.83 24.68
C PRO A 239 9.04 -6.35 23.24
N SER A 240 10.19 -6.87 22.80
CA SER A 240 10.36 -7.49 21.48
C SER A 240 9.45 -8.69 21.27
N LEU A 241 9.22 -9.50 22.30
CA LEU A 241 8.28 -10.63 22.23
C LEU A 241 6.83 -10.15 22.05
N ILE A 242 6.39 -9.20 22.88
CA ILE A 242 5.03 -8.66 22.80
C ILE A 242 4.80 -8.00 21.43
N ALA A 243 5.75 -7.18 20.98
CA ALA A 243 5.71 -6.52 19.67
C ALA A 243 5.64 -7.54 18.51
N THR A 244 6.43 -8.61 18.59
CA THR A 244 6.45 -9.68 17.58
C THR A 244 5.09 -10.36 17.47
N ILE A 245 4.48 -10.74 18.60
CA ILE A 245 3.18 -11.42 18.61
C ILE A 245 2.06 -10.47 18.14
N ALA A 246 2.11 -9.19 18.55
CA ALA A 246 1.17 -8.18 18.08
C ALA A 246 1.23 -8.03 16.56
N ASN A 247 2.43 -7.85 15.99
CA ASN A 247 2.62 -7.70 14.54
C ASN A 247 2.27 -8.98 13.77
N LEU A 248 2.44 -10.16 14.38
CA LEU A 248 1.98 -11.42 13.80
C LEU A 248 0.45 -11.44 13.64
N SER A 249 -0.29 -10.92 14.63
CA SER A 249 -1.75 -10.85 14.55
C SER A 249 -2.23 -9.95 13.40
N GLN A 250 -1.54 -8.83 13.15
CA GLN A 250 -1.80 -7.98 11.97
C GLN A 250 -1.62 -8.76 10.66
N ILE A 251 -0.52 -9.52 10.51
CA ILE A 251 -0.25 -10.29 9.27
C ILE A 251 -1.39 -11.27 9.01
N LEU A 252 -1.79 -12.03 10.04
CA LEU A 252 -2.87 -13.01 9.93
C LEU A 252 -4.17 -12.35 9.47
N LEU A 253 -4.55 -11.22 10.09
CA LEU A 253 -5.80 -10.56 9.73
C LEU A 253 -5.73 -9.82 8.38
N THR A 254 -4.56 -9.36 7.96
CA THR A 254 -4.34 -8.79 6.62
C THR A 254 -4.52 -9.85 5.52
N ILE A 255 -3.98 -11.06 5.74
CA ILE A 255 -4.17 -12.19 4.82
C ILE A 255 -5.66 -12.56 4.74
N VAL A 256 -6.34 -12.66 5.88
CA VAL A 256 -7.78 -12.94 5.92
C VAL A 256 -8.58 -11.85 5.19
N SER A 257 -8.25 -10.57 5.40
CA SER A 257 -8.89 -9.45 4.72
C SER A 257 -8.75 -9.54 3.20
N ALA A 258 -7.59 -9.97 2.69
CA ALA A 258 -7.35 -10.13 1.26
C ALA A 258 -8.35 -11.07 0.55
N PHE A 259 -8.91 -12.05 1.26
CA PHE A 259 -9.91 -12.98 0.70
C PHE A 259 -11.36 -12.59 1.00
N ILE A 260 -11.57 -11.74 2.00
CA ILE A 260 -12.89 -11.38 2.51
C ILE A 260 -13.37 -10.05 1.94
N VAL A 261 -12.48 -9.11 1.61
CA VAL A 261 -12.84 -7.78 1.12
C VAL A 261 -13.68 -7.84 -0.16
N ASP A 262 -13.38 -8.80 -1.04
CA ASP A 262 -14.15 -9.04 -2.27
C ASP A 262 -15.58 -9.51 -1.97
N LYS A 263 -15.82 -10.13 -0.81
CA LYS A 263 -17.13 -10.65 -0.40
C LYS A 263 -17.94 -9.62 0.40
N LEU A 264 -17.30 -8.97 1.37
CA LEU A 264 -17.98 -8.06 2.32
C LEU A 264 -17.98 -6.60 1.85
N GLY A 265 -17.11 -6.25 0.91
CA GLY A 265 -16.96 -4.90 0.37
C GLY A 265 -16.17 -3.96 1.28
N ASN A 266 -15.58 -2.93 0.65
CA ASN A 266 -14.69 -1.98 1.31
C ASN A 266 -15.35 -1.24 2.48
N LYS A 267 -16.64 -0.88 2.37
CA LYS A 267 -17.37 -0.16 3.43
C LYS A 267 -17.43 -0.94 4.75
N PHE A 268 -17.82 -2.21 4.69
CA PHE A 268 -17.92 -3.04 5.89
C PHE A 268 -16.55 -3.21 6.54
N CYS A 269 -15.55 -3.63 5.74
CA CYS A 269 -14.19 -3.85 6.22
C CYS A 269 -13.59 -2.57 6.85
N TRP A 270 -13.82 -1.40 6.24
CA TRP A 270 -13.37 -0.12 6.79
C TRP A 270 -14.02 0.19 8.14
N ILE A 271 -15.36 0.14 8.23
CA ILE A 271 -16.09 0.49 9.46
C ILE A 271 -15.71 -0.44 10.61
N SER A 272 -15.67 -1.76 10.37
CA SER A 272 -15.28 -2.74 11.39
C SER A 272 -13.84 -2.53 11.84
N SER A 273 -12.93 -2.24 10.91
CA SER A 273 -11.53 -1.94 11.19
C SER A 273 -11.36 -0.68 12.05
N ALA A 274 -12.00 0.44 11.66
CA ALA A 274 -11.95 1.69 12.40
C ALA A 274 -12.61 1.59 13.78
N ALA A 275 -13.68 0.80 13.92
CA ALA A 275 -14.33 0.55 15.21
C ALA A 275 -13.45 -0.30 16.14
N ALA A 276 -12.74 -1.30 15.60
CA ALA A 276 -11.76 -2.07 16.35
C ALA A 276 -10.62 -1.17 16.85
N GLN A 277 -10.07 -0.31 16.00
CA GLN A 277 -9.03 0.65 16.41
C GLN A 277 -9.52 1.66 17.45
N LEU A 278 -10.77 2.14 17.33
CA LEU A 278 -11.40 2.98 18.35
C LEU A 278 -11.42 2.28 19.72
N LEU A 279 -11.90 1.04 19.77
CA LEU A 279 -11.93 0.24 21.00
C LEU A 279 -10.51 0.03 21.54
N ALA A 280 -9.56 -0.31 20.66
CA ALA A 280 -8.17 -0.51 21.03
C ALA A 280 -7.55 0.71 21.71
N PHE A 281 -7.67 1.89 21.11
CA PHE A 281 -7.10 3.11 21.68
C PHE A 281 -7.80 3.55 22.97
N ILE A 282 -9.10 3.28 23.12
CA ILE A 282 -9.78 3.46 24.41
C ILE A 282 -9.16 2.55 25.47
N LEU A 283 -8.96 1.25 25.18
CA LEU A 283 -8.32 0.31 26.12
C LEU A 283 -6.90 0.73 26.48
N LEU A 284 -6.09 1.16 25.50
CA LEU A 284 -4.73 1.64 25.72
C LEU A 284 -4.72 2.91 26.60
N CYS A 285 -5.63 3.86 26.33
CA CYS A 285 -5.81 5.07 27.15
C CYS A 285 -6.20 4.72 28.59
N LEU A 286 -7.22 3.87 28.77
CA LEU A 286 -7.69 3.45 30.10
C LEU A 286 -6.61 2.72 30.87
N GLN A 287 -5.84 1.83 30.21
CA GLN A 287 -4.74 1.14 30.86
C GLN A 287 -3.70 2.13 31.42
N GLN A 288 -3.31 3.13 30.62
CA GLN A 288 -2.34 4.14 31.04
C GLN A 288 -2.90 5.10 32.10
N LYS A 289 -4.16 5.53 31.99
CA LYS A 289 -4.75 6.54 32.90
C LYS A 289 -5.21 5.98 34.23
N LEU A 290 -5.69 4.75 34.24
CA LEU A 290 -6.19 4.09 35.44
C LEU A 290 -5.17 3.10 36.02
N ASN A 291 -3.96 3.02 35.45
CA ASN A 291 -2.92 2.05 35.82
C ASN A 291 -3.44 0.61 35.90
N LEU A 292 -4.27 0.22 34.92
CA LEU A 292 -4.82 -1.13 34.86
C LEU A 292 -3.71 -2.15 34.58
N HIS A 293 -4.02 -3.41 34.87
CA HIS A 293 -3.12 -4.54 34.61
C HIS A 293 -2.65 -4.54 33.15
N GLY A 294 -1.36 -4.84 32.92
CA GLY A 294 -0.75 -4.80 31.59
C GLY A 294 -1.43 -5.69 30.53
N ALA A 295 -2.19 -6.70 30.96
CA ALA A 295 -3.04 -7.48 30.05
C ALA A 295 -4.04 -6.63 29.25
N VAL A 296 -4.56 -5.54 29.83
CA VAL A 296 -5.45 -4.60 29.12
C VAL A 296 -4.71 -3.92 27.98
N PHE A 297 -3.44 -3.56 28.19
CA PHE A 297 -2.58 -3.01 27.15
C PHE A 297 -2.36 -4.01 26.02
N MET A 298 -2.07 -5.28 26.33
CA MET A 298 -1.88 -6.31 25.30
C MET A 298 -3.14 -6.51 24.45
N VAL A 299 -4.31 -6.59 25.09
CA VAL A 299 -5.59 -6.73 24.39
C VAL A 299 -5.83 -5.52 23.48
N GLY A 300 -5.62 -4.31 24.01
CA GLY A 300 -5.72 -3.08 23.22
C GLY A 300 -4.78 -3.10 22.01
N LEU A 301 -3.49 -3.41 22.23
CA LEU A 301 -2.49 -3.47 21.16
C LEU A 301 -2.84 -4.53 20.10
N PHE A 302 -3.33 -5.70 20.49
CA PHE A 302 -3.71 -6.75 19.53
C PHE A 302 -4.92 -6.34 18.71
N ILE A 303 -5.94 -5.76 19.34
CA ILE A 303 -7.12 -5.24 18.63
C ILE A 303 -6.70 -4.12 17.68
N GLU A 304 -5.72 -3.28 18.05
CA GLU A 304 -5.18 -2.24 17.17
C GLU A 304 -4.53 -2.86 15.92
N GLN A 305 -3.58 -3.78 16.12
CA GLN A 305 -2.85 -4.45 15.04
C GLN A 305 -3.78 -5.23 14.10
N MET A 306 -4.72 -5.96 14.68
CA MET A 306 -5.77 -6.66 13.95
C MET A 306 -6.65 -5.67 13.19
N GLY A 307 -7.20 -4.68 13.89
CA GLY A 307 -8.06 -3.65 13.31
C GLY A 307 -7.41 -3.01 12.09
N TYR A 308 -6.17 -2.56 12.20
CA TYR A 308 -5.41 -1.97 11.10
C TYR A 308 -5.25 -2.93 9.91
N GLY A 309 -4.82 -4.17 10.18
CA GLY A 309 -4.63 -5.19 9.13
C GLY A 309 -5.93 -5.55 8.40
N PHE A 310 -7.09 -5.44 9.06
CA PHE A 310 -8.37 -5.80 8.47
C PHE A 310 -8.87 -4.83 7.39
N GLY A 311 -8.61 -3.51 7.53
CA GLY A 311 -9.26 -2.53 6.65
C GLY A 311 -8.50 -1.23 6.46
N THR A 312 -8.30 -0.43 7.50
CA THR A 312 -7.70 0.91 7.41
C THR A 312 -6.28 0.91 6.85
N GLY A 313 -5.56 -0.21 6.92
CA GLY A 313 -4.29 -0.41 6.22
C GLY A 313 -4.44 -0.63 4.70
N PRO A 314 -5.05 -1.74 4.24
CA PRO A 314 -5.09 -2.10 2.82
C PRO A 314 -6.07 -1.29 1.95
N ILE A 315 -7.21 -0.85 2.49
CA ILE A 315 -8.32 -0.24 1.73
C ILE A 315 -8.01 1.16 1.14
N PRO A 316 -7.31 2.08 1.83
CA PRO A 316 -7.09 3.44 1.33
C PRO A 316 -6.48 3.50 -0.07
N PHE A 317 -5.46 2.68 -0.34
CA PHE A 317 -4.77 2.68 -1.64
C PHE A 317 -5.61 2.03 -2.73
N SER A 318 -6.32 0.95 -2.41
CA SER A 318 -7.19 0.28 -3.39
C SER A 318 -8.35 1.17 -3.81
N LEU A 319 -9.01 1.83 -2.84
CA LEU A 319 -10.08 2.78 -3.13
C LEU A 319 -9.59 4.02 -3.86
N ALA A 320 -8.43 4.58 -3.48
CA ALA A 320 -7.88 5.77 -4.13
C ALA A 320 -7.69 5.56 -5.65
N ALA A 321 -7.28 4.35 -6.08
CA ALA A 321 -7.13 4.02 -7.49
C ALA A 321 -8.48 3.93 -8.24
N GLN A 322 -9.57 3.57 -7.55
CA GLN A 322 -10.90 3.37 -8.13
C GLN A 322 -11.73 4.66 -8.19
N LEU A 323 -11.32 5.72 -7.48
CA LEU A 323 -12.07 6.99 -7.43
C LEU A 323 -11.97 7.79 -8.74
N PHE A 324 -10.89 7.61 -9.50
CA PHE A 324 -10.57 8.42 -10.66
C PHE A 324 -10.71 7.61 -11.96
N PRO A 325 -11.03 8.27 -13.09
CA PRO A 325 -11.01 7.64 -14.41
C PRO A 325 -9.68 6.92 -14.71
N PRO A 326 -9.67 5.84 -15.51
CA PRO A 326 -8.46 5.03 -15.75
C PRO A 326 -7.26 5.82 -16.28
N ASP A 327 -7.50 6.83 -17.11
CA ASP A 327 -6.48 7.72 -17.68
C ASP A 327 -5.84 8.66 -16.63
N VAL A 328 -6.56 8.98 -15.56
CA VAL A 328 -6.12 9.87 -14.48
C VAL A 328 -5.63 9.10 -13.24
N SER A 329 -6.08 7.86 -13.06
CA SER A 329 -5.89 7.06 -11.84
C SER A 329 -4.42 6.96 -11.43
N ALA A 330 -3.50 6.71 -12.38
CA ALA A 330 -2.08 6.60 -12.07
C ALA A 330 -1.48 7.88 -11.45
N VAL A 331 -1.85 9.05 -11.98
CA VAL A 331 -1.42 10.36 -11.46
C VAL A 331 -2.03 10.61 -10.07
N ALA A 332 -3.31 10.31 -9.90
CA ALA A 332 -4.02 10.51 -8.65
C ALA A 332 -3.48 9.62 -7.51
N VAL A 333 -3.18 8.36 -7.79
CA VAL A 333 -2.55 7.43 -6.84
C VAL A 333 -1.14 7.91 -6.46
N GLY A 334 -0.37 8.43 -7.41
CA GLY A 334 0.93 9.05 -7.14
C GLY A 334 0.83 10.23 -6.16
N LEU A 335 -0.13 11.14 -6.39
CA LEU A 335 -0.40 12.26 -5.49
C LEU A 335 -0.86 11.78 -4.10
N ALA A 336 -1.79 10.82 -4.04
CA ALA A 336 -2.27 10.24 -2.79
C ALA A 336 -1.13 9.60 -1.98
N THR A 337 -0.20 8.91 -2.65
CA THR A 337 1.00 8.34 -2.02
C THR A 337 1.91 9.43 -1.45
N GLY A 338 2.14 10.52 -2.18
CA GLY A 338 2.91 11.66 -1.68
C GLY A 338 2.26 12.32 -0.45
N ILE A 339 0.95 12.56 -0.51
CA ILE A 339 0.15 13.08 0.61
C ILE A 339 0.24 12.16 1.83
N SER A 340 0.12 10.84 1.61
CA SER A 340 0.27 9.82 2.65
C SER A 340 1.61 9.95 3.37
N TRP A 341 2.72 10.12 2.64
CA TRP A 341 4.03 10.29 3.28
C TRP A 341 4.20 11.61 4.03
N VAL A 342 3.58 12.70 3.55
CA VAL A 342 3.53 13.98 4.28
C VAL A 342 2.79 13.82 5.60
N LEU A 343 1.60 13.21 5.57
CA LEU A 343 0.78 12.95 6.76
C LEU A 343 1.49 12.01 7.73
N SER A 344 2.14 10.97 7.21
CA SER A 344 2.95 10.04 8.00
C SER A 344 4.11 10.73 8.71
N SER A 345 4.86 11.56 7.99
CA SER A 345 5.97 12.34 8.56
C SER A 345 5.47 13.26 9.67
N THR A 346 4.31 13.89 9.43
CA THR A 346 3.66 14.80 10.38
C THR A 346 3.30 14.07 11.67
N ILE A 347 2.61 12.93 11.61
CA ILE A 347 2.17 12.25 12.84
C ILE A 347 3.33 11.66 13.64
N VAL A 348 4.39 11.16 12.97
CA VAL A 348 5.59 10.65 13.65
C VAL A 348 6.38 11.79 14.32
N PHE A 349 6.40 12.98 13.72
CA PHE A 349 7.00 14.17 14.34
C PHE A 349 6.15 14.71 15.50
N LEU A 350 4.82 14.68 15.37
CA LEU A 350 3.91 15.15 16.42
C LEU A 350 3.86 14.21 17.62
N TRP A 351 4.08 12.91 17.44
CA TRP A 351 4.04 11.91 18.52
C TRP A 351 4.81 12.33 19.79
N PRO A 352 6.13 12.65 19.75
CA PRO A 352 6.87 13.02 20.95
C PRO A 352 6.36 14.33 21.58
N VAL A 353 5.82 15.26 20.78
CA VAL A 353 5.20 16.50 21.29
C VAL A 353 3.90 16.19 22.02
N MET A 354 3.09 15.27 21.49
CA MET A 354 1.88 14.79 22.16
C MET A 354 2.23 14.05 23.45
N GLU A 355 3.16 13.10 23.39
CA GLU A 355 3.56 12.32 24.55
C GLU A 355 4.11 13.19 25.69
N SER A 356 4.97 14.16 25.38
CA SER A 356 5.50 15.08 26.40
C SER A 356 4.49 16.12 26.89
N GLY A 357 3.60 16.61 26.03
CA GLY A 357 2.65 17.67 26.36
C GLY A 357 1.37 17.20 27.05
N MET A 358 0.79 16.08 26.61
CA MET A 358 -0.46 15.52 27.17
C MET A 358 -0.26 14.15 27.84
N GLY A 359 0.89 13.51 27.70
CA GLY A 359 1.13 12.18 28.27
C GLY A 359 0.58 11.05 27.40
N LEU A 360 1.22 9.87 27.51
CA LEU A 360 0.94 8.70 26.68
C LEU A 360 -0.55 8.31 26.61
N GLY A 361 -1.25 8.32 27.75
CA GLY A 361 -2.68 7.99 27.79
C GLY A 361 -3.57 8.95 26.97
N TYR A 362 -3.35 10.27 27.06
CA TYR A 362 -4.13 11.22 26.26
C TYR A 362 -3.71 11.21 24.78
N SER A 363 -2.46 10.87 24.47
CA SER A 363 -2.03 10.60 23.09
C SER A 363 -2.85 9.45 22.48
N PHE A 364 -3.11 8.37 23.22
CA PHE A 364 -4.02 7.31 22.75
C PHE A 364 -5.46 7.80 22.60
N LEU A 365 -5.95 8.65 23.51
CA LEU A 365 -7.30 9.22 23.38
C LEU A 365 -7.45 10.08 22.12
N PHE A 366 -6.41 10.79 21.69
CA PHE A 366 -6.40 11.50 20.41
C PHE A 366 -6.62 10.53 19.23
N PHE A 367 -5.91 9.41 19.19
CA PHE A 367 -6.08 8.40 18.14
C PHE A 367 -7.44 7.69 18.21
N ALA A 368 -8.01 7.52 19.41
CA ALA A 368 -9.40 7.08 19.57
C ALA A 368 -10.36 8.09 18.92
N GLY A 369 -10.19 9.39 19.15
CA GLY A 369 -10.98 10.44 18.52
C GLY A 369 -10.89 10.41 16.98
N VAL A 370 -9.69 10.25 16.42
CA VAL A 370 -9.51 10.08 14.97
C VAL A 370 -10.18 8.81 14.46
N SER A 371 -10.09 7.70 15.20
CA SER A 371 -10.72 6.43 14.84
C SER A 371 -12.25 6.53 14.83
N LEU A 372 -12.84 7.27 15.77
CA LEU A 372 -14.27 7.58 15.76
C LEU A 372 -14.68 8.38 14.50
N LEU A 373 -13.89 9.40 14.14
CA LEU A 373 -14.12 10.14 12.90
C LEU A 373 -13.96 9.25 11.66
N SER A 374 -13.04 8.28 11.70
CA SER A 374 -12.85 7.29 10.63
C SER A 374 -14.07 6.36 10.48
N VAL A 375 -14.69 5.96 11.59
CA VAL A 375 -15.96 5.20 11.59
C VAL A 375 -17.06 6.01 10.93
N ILE A 376 -17.23 7.28 11.33
CA ILE A 376 -18.23 8.20 10.77
C ILE A 376 -17.99 8.38 9.25
N PHE A 377 -16.74 8.61 8.85
CA PHE A 377 -16.35 8.69 7.45
C PHE A 377 -16.69 7.40 6.69
N GLY A 378 -16.42 6.23 7.27
CA GLY A 378 -16.78 4.93 6.71
C GLY A 378 -18.29 4.78 6.47
N ILE A 379 -19.12 5.25 7.41
CA ILE A 379 -20.58 5.16 7.32
C ILE A 379 -21.12 6.03 6.18
N PHE A 380 -20.62 7.26 6.05
CA PHE A 380 -21.21 8.26 5.14
C PHE A 380 -20.53 8.39 3.78
N VAL A 381 -19.22 8.10 3.68
CA VAL A 381 -18.42 8.41 2.48
C VAL A 381 -17.90 7.16 1.78
N VAL A 382 -17.43 6.15 2.52
CA VAL A 382 -16.91 4.92 1.90
C VAL A 382 -18.07 4.16 1.24
N GLN A 383 -17.99 4.01 -0.08
CA GLN A 383 -19.03 3.34 -0.86
C GLN A 383 -18.91 1.81 -0.71
N GLY A 384 -20.06 1.15 -0.62
CA GLY A 384 -20.16 -0.31 -0.64
C GLY A 384 -20.03 -0.87 -2.05
N LYS A 385 -20.19 -2.19 -2.19
CA LYS A 385 -19.92 -2.95 -3.42
C LYS A 385 -20.82 -2.64 -4.64
N GLN A 386 -21.77 -1.69 -4.57
CA GLN A 386 -22.72 -1.43 -5.67
C GLN A 386 -22.67 0.03 -6.16
N LYS A 387 -21.98 0.21 -7.30
CA LYS A 387 -22.34 1.16 -8.37
C LYS A 387 -21.45 1.10 -9.61
N ASN A 388 -20.22 0.61 -9.50
CA ASN A 388 -19.30 0.52 -10.64
C ASN A 388 -19.41 -0.84 -11.37
N GLU A 389 -19.49 -1.97 -10.65
CA GLU A 389 -19.70 -3.29 -11.30
C GLU A 389 -21.05 -3.33 -12.05
N GLU A 390 -22.14 -2.81 -11.49
CA GLU A 390 -23.45 -2.71 -12.19
C GLU A 390 -23.46 -1.68 -13.33
N LYS A 391 -22.54 -0.71 -13.34
CA LYS A 391 -22.39 0.25 -14.44
C LYS A 391 -21.53 -0.31 -15.56
N GLU A 392 -20.43 -0.97 -15.22
CA GLU A 392 -19.55 -1.64 -16.17
C GLU A 392 -20.24 -2.86 -16.79
N GLU A 393 -20.98 -3.66 -16.01
CA GLU A 393 -21.82 -4.75 -16.56
C GLU A 393 -22.94 -4.21 -17.45
N LYS A 394 -23.55 -3.06 -17.11
CA LYS A 394 -24.56 -2.42 -17.98
C LYS A 394 -23.96 -1.83 -19.24
N GLU A 395 -22.88 -1.07 -19.14
CA GLU A 395 -22.19 -0.49 -20.30
C GLU A 395 -21.63 -1.59 -21.21
N GLN A 396 -21.08 -2.68 -20.65
CA GLN A 396 -20.62 -3.81 -21.44
C GLN A 396 -21.79 -4.59 -22.06
N SER A 397 -22.90 -4.78 -21.34
CA SER A 397 -24.11 -5.39 -21.92
C SER A 397 -24.73 -4.54 -23.02
N ASP A 398 -24.72 -3.21 -22.86
CA ASP A 398 -25.26 -2.28 -23.85
C ASP A 398 -24.35 -2.25 -25.11
N ILE A 399 -23.02 -2.31 -24.94
CA ILE A 399 -22.06 -2.44 -26.05
C ILE A 399 -22.21 -3.78 -26.78
N ASP A 400 -22.36 -4.88 -26.04
CA ASP A 400 -22.54 -6.21 -26.64
C ASP A 400 -23.87 -6.29 -27.42
N ILE A 401 -24.95 -5.68 -26.90
CA ILE A 401 -26.25 -5.55 -27.58
C ILE A 401 -26.14 -4.69 -28.84
N ASP A 402 -25.49 -3.53 -28.78
CA ASP A 402 -25.29 -2.66 -29.95
C ASP A 402 -24.43 -3.35 -31.02
N SER A 403 -23.41 -4.12 -30.61
CA SER A 403 -22.60 -4.91 -31.55
C SER A 403 -23.43 -6.00 -32.25
N TYR A 404 -24.33 -6.65 -31.51
CA TYR A 404 -25.23 -7.67 -32.03
C TYR A 404 -26.19 -7.07 -33.06
N TYR A 405 -26.89 -5.98 -32.73
CA TYR A 405 -27.81 -5.30 -33.66
C TYR A 405 -27.11 -4.76 -34.92
N ASN A 406 -25.91 -4.21 -34.78
CA ASN A 406 -25.12 -3.75 -35.94
C ASN A 406 -24.68 -4.91 -36.84
N SER A 407 -24.40 -6.09 -36.27
CA SER A 407 -24.05 -7.28 -37.05
C SER A 407 -25.26 -7.87 -37.79
N THR A 408 -26.45 -7.88 -37.18
CA THR A 408 -27.69 -8.41 -37.79
C THR A 408 -28.22 -7.48 -38.89
N SER A 409 -28.20 -6.17 -38.67
CA SER A 409 -28.60 -5.17 -39.68
C SER A 409 -27.65 -5.12 -40.89
N SER A 410 -26.36 -5.42 -40.69
CA SER A 410 -25.39 -5.59 -41.78
C SER A 410 -25.66 -6.84 -42.61
N GLN A 411 -26.21 -7.91 -42.01
CA GLN A 411 -26.61 -9.12 -42.73
C GLN A 411 -27.92 -8.92 -43.52
N GLU A 412 -28.94 -8.29 -42.94
CA GLU A 412 -30.23 -8.02 -43.63
C GLU A 412 -30.10 -7.01 -44.80
N SER A 413 -29.19 -6.03 -44.68
CA SER A 413 -28.87 -5.10 -45.78
C SER A 413 -28.10 -5.79 -46.92
N SER A 414 -27.28 -6.81 -46.61
CA SER A 414 -26.59 -7.59 -47.64
C SER A 414 -27.52 -8.58 -48.37
N GLU A 415 -28.53 -9.14 -47.70
CA GLU A 415 -29.52 -10.03 -48.33
C GLU A 415 -30.53 -9.26 -49.21
N SER A 416 -30.98 -8.07 -48.78
CA SER A 416 -31.89 -7.22 -49.55
C SER A 416 -31.27 -6.59 -50.80
N THR A 417 -29.94 -6.45 -50.84
CA THR A 417 -29.23 -5.98 -52.05
C THR A 417 -29.01 -7.11 -53.07
N SER A 418 -29.07 -8.37 -52.64
CA SER A 418 -28.87 -9.54 -53.51
C SER A 418 -30.14 -10.03 -54.24
N THR A 419 -31.32 -9.56 -53.83
CA THR A 419 -32.62 -10.00 -54.39
C THR A 419 -33.25 -9.02 -55.40
N SER A 420 -32.62 -7.86 -55.66
CA SER A 420 -33.15 -6.85 -56.60
C SER A 420 -32.50 -6.84 -57.99
N SER A 421 -31.54 -7.73 -58.28
CA SER A 421 -30.82 -7.77 -59.57
C SER A 421 -31.13 -8.98 -60.48
N SER A 422 -32.22 -9.71 -60.26
CA SER A 422 -32.57 -10.90 -61.07
C SER A 422 -34.01 -10.91 -61.60
N THR A 423 -34.46 -9.81 -62.21
CA THR A 423 -35.71 -9.82 -63.00
C THR A 423 -35.73 -8.72 -64.06
N SER A 424 -34.79 -8.77 -65.00
CA SER A 424 -34.95 -8.06 -66.27
C SER A 424 -34.07 -8.71 -67.34
N SER A 425 -34.74 -9.29 -68.34
CA SER A 425 -34.25 -9.83 -69.62
C SER A 425 -34.34 -11.35 -69.75
N LYS A 426 -35.42 -11.81 -70.41
CA LYS A 426 -35.44 -12.83 -71.47
C LYS A 426 -36.88 -13.33 -71.69
N LYS A 427 -37.60 -12.60 -72.55
CA LYS A 427 -38.65 -13.13 -73.42
C LYS A 427 -38.58 -12.30 -74.69
N ASP A 428 -37.90 -12.83 -75.70
CA ASP A 428 -38.38 -12.89 -77.08
C ASP A 428 -37.27 -13.40 -77.99
N SER A 429 -37.61 -14.48 -78.71
CA SER A 429 -37.30 -14.74 -80.12
C SER A 429 -37.03 -16.24 -80.34
N SER A 430 -38.11 -16.95 -80.64
CA SER A 430 -38.06 -18.20 -81.37
C SER A 430 -37.67 -17.92 -82.83
N GLN A 431 -37.03 -18.92 -83.43
CA GLN A 431 -36.98 -19.30 -84.85
C GLN A 431 -35.65 -19.18 -85.61
N ASN A 432 -35.37 -20.32 -86.24
CA ASN A 432 -34.55 -20.63 -87.42
C ASN A 432 -33.09 -21.03 -87.16
N ILE A 433 -32.49 -22.06 -87.77
CA ILE A 433 -32.85 -23.11 -88.76
C ILE A 433 -31.59 -24.04 -88.80
N GLU A 434 -31.76 -25.35 -89.09
CA GLU A 434 -30.85 -26.36 -89.72
C GLU A 434 -29.31 -26.30 -89.47
N VAL A 435 -28.56 -27.38 -89.18
CA VAL A 435 -28.53 -28.78 -89.65
C VAL A 435 -27.94 -29.65 -88.54
#